data_AF-A0A833PG80-F1
#
_entry.id   AF-A0A833PG80-F1
#
_cell.length_a   1.000
_cell.length_b   1.000
_cell.length_c   1.000
_cell.angle_alpha   90.00
_cell.angle_beta   90.00
_cell.angle_gamma   90.00
#
_symmetry.space_group_name_H-M   'P 1'
#
loop_
_entity.id
_entity.type
_entity.pdbx_description
1 polymer ?
#
loop_
_entity_poly.entity_id
_entity_poly.type
_entity_poly.pdbx_seq_one_letter_code
_entity_poly.pdbx_strand_id
1 'polypeptide(L)'
;MKIKLFSSFLLVCGLVSVSQLYAKPFQQLTVQTKLFHECTQDDSEIFTTQRYQLRLAKVELKSYSCQSKKQSREQYYSAYGLQFNDKKSVYFVDQMIDAIGYVGVKAEKIDSDTVYFDGMYERGGDLILVWVEDLQRIHHLKVHYMASDEGGVKLYTRNNQIYIQKVDLKELDDDKPIYKNVGKPIILKKIPNKGLEFSGGNLKLFQTTAD
;
A
#
# COMPACT_ATOMS: atom_id res chain seq x y z
N MET A 1 -28.42 -10.50 -68.03
CA MET A 1 -27.38 -9.49 -68.36
C MET A 1 -27.16 -8.63 -67.12
N LYS A 2 -25.91 -8.57 -66.61
CA LYS A 2 -25.26 -7.45 -65.86
C LYS A 2 -26.04 -6.81 -64.68
N ILE A 3 -25.54 -6.61 -63.45
CA ILE A 3 -24.20 -6.48 -62.86
C ILE A 3 -24.34 -6.72 -61.33
N LYS A 4 -23.33 -7.36 -60.73
CA LYS A 4 -23.12 -7.45 -59.28
C LYS A 4 -22.68 -6.09 -58.72
N LEU A 5 -23.19 -5.70 -57.56
CA LEU A 5 -22.50 -4.77 -56.64
C LEU A 5 -22.68 -5.29 -55.21
N PHE A 6 -21.68 -6.06 -54.78
CA PHE A 6 -21.44 -6.30 -53.37
C PHE A 6 -20.88 -5.00 -52.79
N SER A 7 -21.70 -4.28 -52.02
CA SER A 7 -21.20 -3.21 -51.15
C SER A 7 -20.51 -3.85 -49.96
N SER A 8 -19.20 -4.02 -50.07
CA SER A 8 -18.31 -4.38 -48.97
C SER A 8 -18.37 -3.29 -47.89
N PHE A 9 -19.21 -3.48 -46.87
CA PHE A 9 -19.02 -2.80 -45.60
C PHE A 9 -17.74 -3.38 -44.97
N LEU A 10 -16.62 -2.72 -45.24
CA LEU A 10 -15.41 -2.80 -44.43
C LEU A 10 -15.78 -2.24 -43.05
N LEU A 11 -16.35 -3.09 -42.20
CA LEU A 11 -16.37 -2.86 -40.77
C LEU A 11 -14.93 -3.01 -40.32
N VAL A 12 -14.18 -1.91 -40.37
CA VAL A 12 -12.97 -1.76 -39.57
C VAL A 12 -13.46 -1.74 -38.13
N CYS A 13 -13.65 -2.93 -37.55
CA CYS A 13 -13.56 -3.13 -36.11
C CYS A 13 -12.13 -2.77 -35.74
N GLY A 14 -11.86 -1.47 -35.63
CA GLY A 14 -10.78 -0.98 -34.82
C GLY A 14 -11.04 -1.54 -33.43
N LEU A 15 -10.39 -2.65 -33.12
CA LEU A 15 -10.01 -2.94 -31.75
C LEU A 15 -9.16 -1.74 -31.32
N VAL A 16 -9.82 -0.70 -30.84
CA VAL A 16 -9.22 0.13 -29.82
C VAL A 16 -9.11 -0.84 -28.65
N SER A 17 -8.01 -1.58 -28.60
CA SER A 17 -7.45 -2.02 -27.33
C SER A 17 -7.17 -0.72 -26.59
N VAL A 18 -8.22 -0.16 -25.99
CA VAL A 18 -8.09 0.71 -24.84
C VAL A 18 -7.43 -0.22 -23.86
N SER A 19 -6.10 -0.17 -23.82
CA SER A 19 -5.35 -0.65 -22.70
C SER A 19 -6.05 0.00 -21.52
N GLN A 20 -6.84 -0.79 -20.80
CA GLN A 20 -7.16 -0.48 -19.45
C GLN A 20 -5.78 -0.44 -18.77
N LEU A 21 -5.17 0.74 -18.80
CA LEU A 21 -4.07 1.14 -17.96
C LEU A 21 -4.71 1.25 -16.57
N TYR A 22 -4.91 0.07 -16.00
CA TYR A 22 -5.65 -0.18 -14.78
C TYR A 22 -4.82 0.33 -13.62
N ALA A 23 -5.30 1.39 -12.99
CA ALA A 23 -5.02 1.57 -11.57
C ALA A 23 -5.42 0.27 -10.87
N LYS A 24 -4.51 -0.38 -10.14
CA LYS A 24 -4.90 -1.54 -9.34
C LYS A 24 -5.80 -1.03 -8.23
N PRO A 25 -7.02 -1.56 -8.08
CA PRO A 25 -7.85 -1.20 -6.94
C PRO A 25 -7.10 -1.55 -5.65
N PHE A 26 -7.49 -0.91 -4.55
CA PHE A 26 -6.91 -1.26 -3.26
C PHE A 26 -7.06 -2.75 -2.97
N GLN A 27 -6.01 -3.34 -2.43
CA GLN A 27 -5.92 -4.78 -2.23
C GLN A 27 -6.11 -5.13 -0.77
N GLN A 28 -6.83 -6.21 -0.52
CA GLN A 28 -6.87 -6.85 0.79
C GLN A 28 -5.71 -7.83 0.88
N LEU A 29 -4.97 -7.80 1.98
CA LEU A 29 -3.88 -8.74 2.22
C LEU A 29 -4.40 -10.01 2.89
N THR A 30 -3.64 -11.08 2.78
CA THR A 30 -3.89 -12.29 3.57
C THR A 30 -3.55 -12.01 5.03
N VAL A 31 -4.49 -12.28 5.93
CA VAL A 31 -4.32 -12.08 7.38
C VAL A 31 -4.07 -13.40 8.07
N GLN A 32 -3.08 -13.43 8.95
CA GLN A 32 -2.70 -14.64 9.69
C GLN A 32 -2.45 -14.32 11.17
N THR A 33 -2.73 -15.29 12.05
CA THR A 33 -2.44 -15.17 13.49
C THR A 33 -1.17 -15.89 13.90
N LYS A 34 -0.54 -16.60 12.97
CA LYS A 34 0.77 -17.24 13.11
C LYS A 34 1.60 -16.87 11.90
N LEU A 35 2.82 -16.45 12.14
CA LEU A 35 3.77 -16.20 11.07
C LEU A 35 4.27 -17.55 10.53
N PHE A 36 4.49 -17.63 9.22
CA PHE A 36 5.12 -18.78 8.61
C PHE A 36 6.54 -18.98 9.13
N HIS A 37 6.98 -20.23 9.22
CA HIS A 37 8.30 -20.58 9.74
C HIS A 37 9.46 -20.10 8.86
N GLU A 38 9.17 -19.87 7.58
CA GLU A 38 10.10 -19.35 6.58
C GLU A 38 10.22 -17.82 6.59
N CYS A 39 9.59 -17.16 7.57
CA CYS A 39 9.71 -15.73 7.80
C CYS A 39 10.70 -15.43 8.92
N THR A 40 11.60 -14.51 8.64
CA THR A 40 12.55 -13.96 9.60
C THR A 40 12.21 -12.50 9.85
N GLN A 41 12.31 -12.05 11.10
CA GLN A 41 12.12 -10.63 11.40
C GLN A 41 13.23 -9.83 10.73
N ASP A 42 12.88 -8.69 10.13
CA ASP A 42 13.87 -7.83 9.50
C ASP A 42 14.85 -7.27 10.53
N ASP A 43 16.11 -7.18 10.12
CA ASP A 43 17.17 -6.56 10.91
C ASP A 43 16.91 -5.06 11.09
N SER A 44 17.49 -4.48 12.14
CA SER A 44 17.27 -3.07 12.51
C SER A 44 17.70 -2.07 11.44
N GLU A 45 18.61 -2.48 10.54
CA GLU A 45 19.06 -1.68 9.39
C GLU A 45 17.96 -1.52 8.33
N ILE A 46 17.07 -2.50 8.19
CA ILE A 46 15.93 -2.49 7.26
C ILE A 46 14.70 -1.92 7.96
N PHE A 47 14.44 -2.37 9.18
CA PHE A 47 13.29 -1.95 9.96
C PHE A 47 13.55 -1.99 11.46
N THR A 48 13.34 -0.84 12.10
CA THR A 48 13.33 -0.76 13.57
C THR A 48 11.91 -0.93 14.10
N THR A 49 11.72 -1.87 15.01
CA THR A 49 10.43 -2.11 15.69
C THR A 49 9.88 -0.82 16.29
N GLN A 50 8.65 -0.46 15.89
CA GLN A 50 7.97 0.72 16.39
C GLN A 50 6.96 0.34 17.47
N ARG A 51 6.88 1.14 18.53
CA ARG A 51 5.94 0.91 19.64
C ARG A 51 4.99 2.07 19.79
N TYR A 52 3.69 1.78 19.80
CA TYR A 52 2.66 2.80 19.92
C TYR A 52 1.60 2.41 20.94
N GLN A 53 1.09 3.41 21.68
CA GLN A 53 -0.19 3.31 22.37
C GLN A 53 -1.30 3.72 21.39
N LEU A 54 -2.13 2.74 21.00
CA LEU A 54 -3.43 2.97 20.40
C LEU A 54 -4.49 3.10 21.51
N ARG A 55 -5.69 3.55 21.15
CA ARG A 55 -6.81 3.74 22.09
C ARG A 55 -7.13 2.48 22.87
N LEU A 56 -7.04 1.32 22.21
CA LEU A 56 -7.50 0.04 22.76
C LEU A 56 -6.36 -0.86 23.26
N ALA A 57 -5.13 -0.65 22.81
CA ALA A 57 -3.98 -1.46 23.21
C ALA A 57 -2.65 -0.76 22.93
N LYS A 58 -1.57 -1.19 23.58
CA LYS A 58 -0.23 -0.95 23.04
C LYS A 58 0.07 -2.01 22.00
N VAL A 59 0.76 -1.58 20.96
CA VAL A 59 1.13 -2.42 19.83
C VAL A 59 2.61 -2.24 19.51
N GLU A 60 3.26 -3.34 19.15
CA GLU A 60 4.55 -3.34 18.45
C GLU A 60 4.31 -3.60 16.97
N LEU A 61 4.88 -2.75 16.12
CA LEU A 61 4.88 -2.90 14.67
C LEU A 61 6.20 -3.52 14.25
N LYS A 62 6.12 -4.60 13.47
CA LYS A 62 7.25 -5.42 13.01
C LYS A 62 7.14 -5.66 11.51
N SER A 63 8.27 -5.81 10.83
CA SER A 63 8.31 -6.32 9.47
C SER A 63 9.14 -7.59 9.41
N TYR A 64 8.83 -8.42 8.42
CA TYR A 64 9.42 -9.73 8.23
C TYR A 64 9.68 -9.95 6.76
N SER A 65 10.87 -10.47 6.46
CA SER A 65 11.23 -11.04 5.18
C SER A 65 10.93 -12.53 5.19
N CYS A 66 10.14 -12.99 4.22
CA CYS A 66 9.72 -14.36 4.12
C CYS A 66 10.15 -14.99 2.81
N GLN A 67 10.40 -16.29 2.83
CA GLN A 67 10.73 -17.07 1.64
C GLN A 67 9.68 -18.15 1.39
N SER A 68 9.44 -18.49 0.14
CA SER A 68 8.66 -19.67 -0.24
C SER A 68 9.24 -20.34 -1.48
N LYS A 69 9.04 -21.65 -1.62
CA LYS A 69 9.40 -22.39 -2.83
C LYS A 69 8.14 -22.68 -3.62
N LYS A 70 7.94 -21.97 -4.73
CA LYS A 70 6.84 -22.23 -5.67
C LYS A 70 7.42 -22.73 -6.98
N GLN A 71 7.02 -23.93 -7.42
CA GLN A 71 7.45 -24.52 -8.69
C GLN A 71 8.99 -24.52 -8.87
N SER A 72 9.72 -24.88 -7.81
CA SER A 72 11.20 -24.95 -7.81
C SER A 72 11.93 -23.60 -7.96
N ARG A 73 11.24 -22.47 -7.80
CA ARG A 73 11.85 -21.14 -7.68
C ARG A 73 11.63 -20.58 -6.28
N GLU A 74 12.66 -19.96 -5.71
CA GLU A 74 12.53 -19.17 -4.49
C GLU A 74 11.73 -17.90 -4.82
N GLN A 75 10.77 -17.57 -3.96
CA GLN A 75 10.00 -16.33 -3.99
C GLN A 75 10.14 -15.66 -2.63
N TYR A 76 10.49 -14.37 -2.63
CA TYR A 76 10.57 -13.58 -1.42
C TYR A 76 9.29 -12.76 -1.28
N TYR A 77 8.81 -12.57 -0.06
CA TYR A 77 7.62 -11.76 0.19
C TYR A 77 7.73 -11.11 1.58
N SER A 78 6.94 -10.06 1.79
CA SER A 78 6.94 -9.34 3.06
C SER A 78 5.71 -9.68 3.89
N ALA A 79 5.90 -9.74 5.20
CA ALA A 79 4.82 -9.74 6.17
C ALA A 79 5.00 -8.59 7.16
N TYR A 80 3.88 -7.97 7.54
CA TYR A 80 3.84 -6.87 8.48
C TYR A 80 3.09 -7.33 9.73
N GLY A 81 3.75 -7.28 10.89
CA GLY A 81 3.20 -7.74 12.15
C GLY A 81 2.68 -6.61 13.02
N LEU A 82 1.45 -6.79 13.50
CA LEU A 82 0.86 -6.02 14.60
C LEU A 82 0.81 -6.92 15.83
N GLN A 83 1.73 -6.73 16.78
CA GLN A 83 1.77 -7.49 18.02
C GLN A 83 1.17 -6.69 19.18
N PHE A 84 0.17 -7.25 19.84
CA PHE A 84 -0.48 -6.70 21.02
C PHE A 84 0.28 -7.10 22.30
N ASN A 85 0.09 -6.33 23.39
CA ASN A 85 0.73 -6.58 24.69
C ASN A 85 0.54 -8.00 25.25
N ASP A 86 -0.58 -8.64 24.96
CA ASP A 86 -0.88 -10.02 25.38
C ASP A 86 -0.17 -11.06 24.50
N LYS A 87 0.81 -10.62 23.70
CA LYS A 87 1.58 -11.38 22.71
C LYS A 87 0.73 -11.99 21.60
N LYS A 88 -0.55 -11.60 21.46
CA LYS A 88 -1.30 -11.90 20.24
C LYS A 88 -0.69 -11.10 19.10
N SER A 89 -0.49 -11.77 17.97
CA SER A 89 0.04 -11.14 16.77
C SER A 89 -0.91 -11.36 15.61
N VAL A 90 -1.06 -10.33 14.79
CA VAL A 90 -1.74 -10.40 13.51
C VAL A 90 -0.72 -10.01 12.45
N TYR A 91 -0.65 -10.80 11.39
CA TYR A 91 0.30 -10.64 10.31
C TYR A 91 -0.46 -10.36 9.01
N PHE A 92 -0.05 -9.30 8.32
CA PHE A 92 -0.56 -8.91 7.01
C PHE A 92 0.47 -9.32 5.96
N VAL A 93 0.12 -10.30 5.13
CA VAL A 93 1.07 -10.97 4.23
C VAL A 93 0.85 -10.54 2.79
N ASP A 94 1.91 -10.05 2.16
CA ASP A 94 1.93 -9.58 0.78
C ASP A 94 2.73 -10.52 -0.12
N GLN A 95 2.08 -11.56 -0.62
CA GLN A 95 2.71 -12.61 -1.46
C GLN A 95 2.88 -12.21 -2.92
N MET A 96 2.48 -11.00 -3.33
CA MET A 96 2.43 -10.60 -4.73
C MET A 96 3.65 -9.81 -5.20
N ILE A 97 4.57 -9.47 -4.30
CA ILE A 97 5.77 -8.68 -4.61
C ILE A 97 6.99 -9.40 -4.08
N ASP A 98 8.00 -9.52 -4.95
CA ASP A 98 9.31 -10.04 -4.57
C ASP A 98 9.95 -9.04 -3.60
N ALA A 99 10.03 -9.41 -2.32
CA ALA A 99 10.46 -8.51 -1.23
C ALA A 99 11.89 -7.98 -1.37
N ILE A 100 12.67 -8.51 -2.31
CA ILE A 100 14.02 -8.03 -2.67
C ILE A 100 13.98 -6.55 -3.16
N GLY A 101 12.80 -6.02 -3.53
CA GLY A 101 12.65 -4.67 -4.04
C GLY A 101 12.50 -3.54 -3.01
N TYR A 102 12.36 -3.82 -1.71
CA TYR A 102 12.18 -2.75 -0.72
C TYR A 102 13.52 -2.15 -0.28
N VAL A 103 13.64 -0.83 -0.46
CA VAL A 103 14.81 -0.04 -0.03
C VAL A 103 14.75 0.26 1.48
N GLY A 104 13.55 0.23 2.05
CA GLY A 104 13.33 0.31 3.48
C GLY A 104 11.85 0.15 3.83
N VAL A 105 11.57 -0.21 5.08
CA VAL A 105 10.21 -0.23 5.61
C VAL A 105 10.11 0.84 6.70
N LYS A 106 9.08 1.67 6.59
CA LYS A 106 8.71 2.63 7.63
C LYS A 106 7.39 2.20 8.26
N ALA A 107 7.20 2.42 9.55
CA ALA A 107 5.90 2.23 10.18
C ALA A 107 5.58 3.36 11.14
N GLU A 108 4.34 3.84 11.12
CA GLU A 108 3.91 4.94 11.99
C GLU A 108 2.45 4.81 12.40
N LYS A 109 2.12 5.49 13.50
CA LYS A 109 0.74 5.73 13.94
C LYS A 109 0.20 7.00 13.28
N ILE A 110 -0.95 6.92 12.62
CA ILE A 110 -1.61 8.07 11.95
C ILE A 110 -2.62 8.74 12.88
N ASP A 111 -3.32 7.95 13.70
CA ASP A 111 -4.23 8.46 14.72
C ASP A 111 -4.38 7.45 15.88
N SER A 112 -5.36 7.66 16.76
CA SER A 112 -5.51 6.84 17.96
C SER A 112 -5.80 5.35 17.70
N ASP A 113 -6.23 4.96 16.51
CA ASP A 113 -6.64 3.57 16.23
C ASP A 113 -6.09 3.03 14.90
N THR A 114 -5.27 3.80 14.20
CA THR A 114 -4.72 3.44 12.88
C THR A 114 -3.21 3.59 12.82
N VAL A 115 -2.58 2.57 12.26
CA VAL A 115 -1.16 2.55 11.91
C VAL A 115 -1.00 2.27 10.43
N TYR A 116 0.18 2.51 9.89
CA TYR A 116 0.56 2.03 8.58
C TYR A 116 1.99 1.53 8.54
N PHE A 117 2.26 0.68 7.56
CA PHE A 117 3.59 0.34 7.08
C PHE A 117 3.74 0.92 5.67
N ASP A 118 4.93 1.39 5.34
CA ASP A 118 5.30 1.90 4.02
C ASP A 118 6.54 1.13 3.58
N GLY A 119 6.31 0.13 2.72
CA GLY A 119 7.38 -0.58 2.03
C GLY A 119 7.77 0.23 0.80
N MET A 120 8.80 1.06 0.95
CA MET A 120 9.24 1.96 -0.10
C MET A 120 10.21 1.24 -1.05
N TYR A 121 10.07 1.48 -2.34
CA TYR A 121 11.02 1.15 -3.40
C TYR A 121 11.40 2.43 -4.15
N GLU A 122 12.44 2.40 -4.99
CA GLU A 122 13.08 3.59 -5.58
C GLU A 122 12.11 4.72 -6.01
N ARG A 123 11.02 4.38 -6.72
CA ARG A 123 10.04 5.36 -7.25
C ARG A 123 8.61 5.13 -6.75
N GLY A 124 8.44 4.74 -5.50
CA GLY A 124 7.11 4.56 -4.92
C GLY A 124 7.09 3.59 -3.75
N GLY A 125 5.95 2.98 -3.50
CA GLY A 125 5.82 2.04 -2.41
C GLY A 125 4.46 1.39 -2.34
N ASP A 126 4.35 0.52 -1.35
CA ASP A 126 3.08 -0.04 -0.91
C ASP A 126 2.81 0.33 0.54
N LEU A 127 1.71 1.04 0.73
CA LEU A 127 1.20 1.38 2.05
C LEU A 127 0.29 0.27 2.54
N ILE A 128 0.60 -0.30 3.69
CA ILE A 128 -0.29 -1.21 4.41
C ILE A 128 -0.94 -0.45 5.55
N LEU A 129 -2.17 0.01 5.35
CA LEU A 129 -2.94 0.68 6.40
C LEU A 129 -3.65 -0.36 7.25
N VAL A 130 -3.61 -0.19 8.56
CA VAL A 130 -4.27 -1.07 9.53
C VAL A 130 -5.07 -0.23 10.51
N TRP A 131 -6.38 -0.43 10.52
CA TRP A 131 -7.32 0.21 11.45
C TRP A 131 -7.86 -0.82 12.44
N VAL A 132 -7.57 -0.60 13.72
CA VAL A 132 -8.05 -1.42 14.83
C VAL A 132 -9.36 -0.82 15.33
N GLU A 133 -10.49 -1.22 14.75
CA GLU A 133 -11.83 -0.81 15.22
C GLU A 133 -12.06 -1.36 16.63
N ASP A 134 -11.74 -2.64 16.83
CA ASP A 134 -11.51 -3.25 18.13
C ASP A 134 -10.57 -4.48 18.03
N LEU A 135 -10.35 -5.16 19.16
CA LEU A 135 -9.44 -6.32 19.22
C LEU A 135 -9.94 -7.55 18.44
N GLN A 136 -11.20 -7.58 18.02
CA GLN A 136 -11.80 -8.62 17.17
C GLN A 136 -11.98 -8.14 15.72
N ARG A 137 -12.06 -6.83 15.49
CA ARG A 137 -12.28 -6.18 14.20
C ARG A 137 -11.07 -5.32 13.82
N ILE A 138 -10.13 -5.96 13.15
CA ILE A 138 -8.94 -5.32 12.59
C ILE A 138 -9.11 -5.28 11.08
N HIS A 139 -9.18 -4.08 10.53
CA HIS A 139 -9.33 -3.82 9.11
C HIS A 139 -8.00 -3.41 8.51
N HIS A 140 -7.78 -3.74 7.25
CA HIS A 140 -6.53 -3.45 6.57
C HIS A 140 -6.75 -3.14 5.10
N LEU A 141 -5.77 -2.48 4.50
CA LEU A 141 -5.81 -2.11 3.10
C LEU A 141 -4.38 -1.91 2.59
N LYS A 142 -4.06 -2.51 1.45
CA LYS A 142 -2.85 -2.22 0.70
C LYS A 142 -3.13 -1.17 -0.36
N VAL A 143 -2.32 -0.12 -0.38
CA VAL A 143 -2.39 1.00 -1.32
C VAL A 143 -1.04 1.18 -1.98
N HIS A 144 -0.97 0.80 -3.25
CA HIS A 144 0.17 1.12 -4.11
C HIS A 144 0.22 2.61 -4.45
N TYR A 145 1.42 3.16 -4.52
CA TYR A 145 1.68 4.52 -4.98
C TYR A 145 2.98 4.62 -5.78
N MET A 146 3.04 5.63 -6.65
CA MET A 146 4.27 6.03 -7.34
C MET A 146 4.67 7.43 -6.90
N ALA A 147 5.97 7.67 -6.74
CA ALA A 147 6.53 8.97 -6.37
C ALA A 147 7.75 9.29 -7.24
N SER A 148 8.25 10.52 -7.15
CA SER A 148 9.57 10.86 -7.71
C SER A 148 10.70 10.18 -6.93
N ASP A 149 11.94 10.22 -7.45
CA ASP A 149 13.12 9.62 -6.81
C ASP A 149 13.37 10.15 -5.38
N GLU A 150 12.98 11.39 -5.13
CA GLU A 150 13.15 12.08 -3.83
C GLU A 150 11.77 12.36 -3.18
N GLY A 151 10.73 11.71 -3.69
CA GLY A 151 9.35 11.87 -3.25
C GLY A 151 8.90 10.74 -2.34
N GLY A 152 7.65 10.85 -1.91
CA GLY A 152 7.01 9.84 -1.08
C GLY A 152 5.57 10.22 -0.77
N VAL A 153 5.10 9.76 0.38
CA VAL A 153 3.73 9.99 0.83
C VAL A 153 3.70 10.47 2.28
N LYS A 154 2.81 11.41 2.54
CA LYS A 154 2.44 11.87 3.88
C LYS A 154 1.03 11.43 4.18
N LEU A 155 0.85 10.76 5.32
CA LEU A 155 -0.46 10.35 5.80
C LEU A 155 -0.90 11.24 6.95
N TYR A 156 -2.17 11.64 6.95
CA TYR A 156 -2.78 12.39 8.05
C TYR A 156 -4.28 12.10 8.14
N THR A 157 -4.89 12.42 9.26
CA THR A 157 -6.33 12.22 9.47
C THR A 157 -7.07 13.54 9.66
N ARG A 158 -8.30 13.60 9.12
CA ARG A 158 -9.23 14.71 9.31
C ARG A 158 -10.66 14.20 9.17
N ASN A 159 -11.56 14.60 10.06
CA ASN A 159 -12.98 14.23 10.01
C ASN A 159 -13.23 12.71 9.88
N ASN A 160 -12.48 11.90 10.63
CA ASN A 160 -12.55 10.43 10.58
C ASN A 160 -12.22 9.82 9.19
N GLN A 161 -11.47 10.56 8.36
CA GLN A 161 -10.92 10.12 7.10
C GLN A 161 -9.39 10.14 7.17
N ILE A 162 -8.76 9.26 6.41
CA ILE A 162 -7.32 9.20 6.23
C ILE A 162 -7.01 9.80 4.86
N TYR A 163 -6.07 10.74 4.83
CA TYR A 163 -5.60 11.40 3.63
C TYR A 163 -4.19 10.88 3.35
N ILE A 164 -3.96 10.45 2.12
CA ILE A 164 -2.66 10.00 1.62
C ILE A 164 -2.24 11.00 0.55
N GLN A 165 -1.28 11.86 0.90
CA GLN A 165 -0.81 12.96 0.06
C GLN A 165 0.56 12.63 -0.50
N LYS A 166 0.71 12.63 -1.83
CA LYS A 166 2.04 12.59 -2.43
C LYS A 166 2.81 13.85 -2.07
N VAL A 167 4.09 13.67 -1.84
CA VAL A 167 5.02 14.76 -1.58
C VAL A 167 6.28 14.57 -2.38
N ASP A 168 6.89 15.67 -2.80
CA ASP A 168 8.19 15.69 -3.47
C ASP A 168 9.14 16.61 -2.71
N LEU A 169 10.43 16.30 -2.75
CA LEU A 169 11.45 17.22 -2.25
C LEU A 169 11.35 18.55 -3.01
N LYS A 170 11.25 19.64 -2.24
CA LYS A 170 11.24 21.00 -2.77
C LYS A 170 12.63 21.60 -2.68
N GLU A 171 13.23 21.50 -1.50
CA GLU A 171 14.54 22.06 -1.18
C GLU A 171 15.09 21.42 0.10
N LEU A 172 16.37 21.67 0.39
CA LEU A 172 17.01 21.33 1.66
C LEU A 172 17.20 22.61 2.46
N ASP A 173 16.83 22.58 3.74
CA ASP A 173 17.07 23.64 4.72
C ASP A 173 17.99 23.09 5.81
N ASP A 174 19.26 23.51 5.82
CA ASP A 174 20.32 22.93 6.66
C ASP A 174 20.32 21.40 6.63
N ASP A 175 20.38 20.82 5.42
CA ASP A 175 20.31 19.37 5.13
C ASP A 175 19.01 18.66 5.53
N LYS A 176 17.99 19.40 5.98
CA LYS A 176 16.67 18.84 6.27
C LYS A 176 15.78 18.93 5.04
N PRO A 177 15.16 17.82 4.60
CA PRO A 177 14.29 17.84 3.44
C PRO A 177 13.00 18.61 3.73
N ILE A 178 12.73 19.63 2.91
CA ILE A 178 11.45 20.33 2.85
C ILE A 178 10.67 19.75 1.69
N TYR A 179 9.49 19.20 2.00
CA TYR A 179 8.62 18.59 1.01
C TYR A 179 7.47 19.51 0.60
N LYS A 180 7.08 19.47 -0.67
CA LYS A 180 5.85 20.09 -1.20
C LYS A 180 4.80 19.02 -1.52
N ASN A 181 3.53 19.38 -1.41
CA ASN A 181 2.44 18.50 -1.83
C ASN A 181 2.35 18.43 -3.36
N VAL A 182 2.12 17.22 -3.87
CA VAL A 182 1.96 16.94 -5.29
C VAL A 182 0.57 16.38 -5.56
N GLY A 183 -0.16 17.02 -6.47
CA GLY A 183 -1.53 16.63 -6.82
C GLY A 183 -2.51 16.66 -5.64
N LYS A 184 -3.66 16.01 -5.83
CA LYS A 184 -4.69 15.86 -4.80
C LYS A 184 -4.47 14.58 -3.98
N PRO A 185 -4.77 14.60 -2.67
CA PRO A 185 -4.64 13.41 -1.84
C PRO A 185 -5.70 12.35 -2.23
N ILE A 186 -5.35 11.10 -1.98
CA ILE A 186 -6.32 10.00 -1.88
C ILE A 186 -6.96 10.05 -0.50
N ILE A 187 -8.27 9.83 -0.44
CA ILE A 187 -9.04 9.90 0.80
C ILE A 187 -9.69 8.55 1.08
N LEU A 188 -9.37 7.97 2.22
CA LEU A 188 -10.01 6.77 2.76
C LEU A 188 -10.95 7.14 3.90
N LYS A 189 -12.12 6.50 3.95
CA LYS A 189 -13.07 6.62 5.04
C LYS A 189 -13.08 5.35 5.87
N LYS A 190 -13.09 5.51 7.20
CA LYS A 190 -13.37 4.42 8.15
C LYS A 190 -14.87 4.17 8.22
N ILE A 191 -15.30 2.98 7.86
CA ILE A 191 -16.69 2.56 7.95
C ILE A 191 -16.80 1.40 8.96
N PRO A 192 -17.43 1.63 10.12
CA PRO A 192 -17.60 0.61 11.16
C PRO A 192 -18.16 -0.69 10.59
N ASN A 193 -17.61 -1.83 11.03
CA ASN A 193 -17.92 -3.19 10.54
C ASN A 193 -17.59 -3.49 9.08
N LYS A 194 -17.16 -2.50 8.29
CA LYS A 194 -16.91 -2.67 6.84
C LYS A 194 -15.43 -2.49 6.49
N GLY A 195 -14.74 -1.59 7.19
CA GLY A 195 -13.32 -1.33 7.03
C GLY A 195 -13.00 0.01 6.36
N LEU A 196 -11.90 0.05 5.62
CA LEU A 196 -11.37 1.25 4.96
C LEU A 196 -11.87 1.31 3.51
N GLU A 197 -12.56 2.40 3.15
CA GLU A 197 -13.11 2.58 1.79
C GLU A 197 -12.58 3.82 1.10
N PHE A 198 -12.39 3.72 -0.22
CA PHE A 198 -12.12 4.87 -1.06
C PHE A 198 -13.27 5.89 -0.97
N SER A 199 -12.95 7.16 -0.74
CA SER A 199 -13.94 8.23 -0.61
C SER A 199 -13.59 9.49 -1.41
N GLY A 200 -12.39 9.59 -2.00
CA GLY A 200 -12.02 10.72 -2.84
C GLY A 200 -10.58 10.70 -3.35
N GLY A 201 -10.28 11.57 -4.32
CA GLY A 201 -9.01 11.65 -5.02
C GLY A 201 -9.04 10.92 -6.37
N ASN A 202 -7.88 10.76 -7.00
CA ASN A 202 -7.75 10.00 -8.26
C ASN A 202 -6.72 8.89 -8.10
N LEU A 203 -7.18 7.67 -7.81
CA LEU A 203 -6.32 6.52 -7.54
C LEU A 203 -5.39 6.20 -8.72
N LYS A 204 -5.86 6.42 -9.95
CA LYS A 204 -5.06 6.19 -11.14
C LYS A 204 -3.84 7.11 -11.21
N LEU A 205 -4.06 8.41 -11.04
CA LEU A 205 -2.95 9.38 -11.00
C LEU A 205 -2.03 9.10 -9.81
N PHE A 206 -2.61 8.72 -8.68
CA PHE A 206 -1.84 8.40 -7.48
C PHE A 206 -0.89 7.19 -7.68
N GLN A 207 -1.27 6.24 -8.52
CA GLN A 207 -0.47 5.05 -8.84
C GLN A 207 0.43 5.22 -10.07
N THR A 208 0.55 6.44 -10.59
CA THR A 208 1.47 6.78 -11.68
C THR A 208 2.42 7.88 -11.26
N THR A 209 3.53 8.08 -11.98
CA THR A 209 4.42 9.23 -11.80
C THR A 209 3.87 10.53 -12.38
N ALA A 210 2.68 10.50 -12.99
CA ALA A 210 2.01 11.67 -13.53
C ALA A 210 1.27 12.45 -12.44
N ASP A 211 1.40 13.79 -12.48
CA ASP A 211 0.71 14.76 -11.64
C ASP A 211 -0.75 14.99 -12.07
#